data_AF-A0A814X562-F1
#
_entry.id   AF-A0A814X562-F1
#
_cell.length_a   1.000
_cell.length_b   1.000
_cell.length_c   1.000
_cell.angle_alpha   90.00
_cell.angle_beta   90.00
_cell.angle_gamma   90.00
#
_symmetry.space_group_name_H-M   'P 1'
#
loop_
_entity.id
_entity.type
_entity.pdbx_description
1 polymer ?
#
loop_
_entity_poly.entity_id
_entity_poly.type
_entity_poly.pdbx_seq_one_letter_code
_entity_poly.pdbx_strand_id
1 'polypeptide(L)'
;MDVNKSIFVLASISKTFIAVAVMQLVELNRLDLDTDINQYLSSPNQRISHPQYPSHAITLRQLLSHSASIGINEETDLTFMQQDDNAFIQISLADACFTYLSHHTSNWLPKPPGTVTLYSNVDTSLAGLVIELVTRMPYELYVKENILKPLDMGTAKRDGISFF
;
A
#
# COMPACT_ATOMS: atom_id res chain seq x y z
N MET A 1 11.78 12.19 29.74
CA MET A 1 11.44 11.22 28.69
C MET A 1 12.05 9.90 29.08
N ASP A 2 11.25 8.83 29.22
CA ASP A 2 11.79 7.49 29.45
C ASP A 2 12.20 6.92 28.09
N VAL A 3 13.52 6.82 27.85
CA VAL A 3 14.06 6.35 26.56
C VAL A 3 13.61 4.92 26.24
N ASN A 4 13.28 4.12 27.25
CA ASN A 4 12.83 2.73 27.07
C ASN A 4 11.32 2.62 26.78
N LYS A 5 10.56 3.72 26.85
CA LYS A 5 9.12 3.76 26.59
C LYS A 5 8.72 4.83 25.58
N SER A 6 9.70 5.41 24.89
CA SER A 6 9.46 6.44 23.88
C SER A 6 8.81 5.83 22.64
N ILE A 7 7.76 6.49 22.14
CA ILE A 7 7.03 6.09 20.93
C ILE A 7 7.53 6.94 19.77
N PHE A 8 7.81 6.30 18.64
CA PHE A 8 8.33 6.94 17.44
C PHE A 8 7.45 6.60 16.23
N VAL A 9 7.45 7.48 15.24
CA VAL A 9 6.85 7.19 13.92
C VAL A 9 7.75 6.20 13.20
N LEU A 10 7.20 5.03 12.85
CA LEU A 10 7.95 3.93 12.23
C LEU A 10 8.26 4.17 10.74
N ALA A 11 7.49 5.05 10.08
CA ALA A 11 7.62 5.37 8.67
C ALA A 11 7.71 4.11 7.81
N SER A 12 8.76 3.96 7.00
CA SER A 12 8.86 2.86 6.03
C SER A 12 9.00 1.46 6.65
N ILE A 13 9.28 1.34 7.96
CA ILE A 13 9.22 0.05 8.67
C ILE A 13 7.80 -0.54 8.60
N SER A 14 6.76 0.30 8.51
CA SER A 14 5.35 -0.09 8.36
C SER A 14 5.09 -1.04 7.19
N LYS A 15 5.90 -0.98 6.12
CA LYS A 15 5.80 -1.88 4.95
C LYS A 15 5.99 -3.36 5.33
N THR A 16 6.73 -3.64 6.40
CA THR A 16 6.89 -5.00 6.93
C THR A 16 5.56 -5.57 7.41
N PHE A 17 4.70 -4.76 8.04
CA PHE A 17 3.38 -5.20 8.50
C PHE A 17 2.42 -5.46 7.33
N ILE A 18 2.51 -4.66 6.26
CA ILE A 18 1.78 -4.93 5.01
C ILE A 18 2.21 -6.27 4.42
N ALA A 19 3.52 -6.52 4.30
CA ALA A 19 4.04 -7.79 3.77
C ALA A 19 3.57 -8.98 4.62
N VAL A 20 3.66 -8.90 5.95
CA VAL A 20 3.16 -9.95 6.85
C VAL A 20 1.65 -10.18 6.68
N ALA A 21 0.86 -9.10 6.59
CA ALA A 21 -0.59 -9.21 6.40
C ALA A 21 -0.95 -9.87 5.06
N VAL A 22 -0.26 -9.51 3.97
CA VAL A 22 -0.42 -10.19 2.67
C VAL A 22 -0.09 -11.67 2.81
N MET A 23 1.05 -12.01 3.43
CA MET A 23 1.47 -13.41 3.56
C MET A 23 0.52 -14.24 4.44
N GLN A 24 -0.02 -13.68 5.53
CA GLN A 24 -1.07 -14.35 6.32
C GLN A 24 -2.30 -14.66 5.45
N LEU A 25 -2.73 -13.72 4.60
CA LEU A 25 -3.88 -13.94 3.70
C LEU A 25 -3.56 -14.93 2.58
N VAL A 26 -2.31 -15.02 2.14
CA VAL A 26 -1.83 -16.07 1.21
C VAL A 26 -1.90 -17.44 1.88
N GLU A 27 -1.41 -17.58 3.11
CA GLU A 27 -1.50 -18.84 3.87
C GLU A 27 -2.94 -19.30 4.11
N LEU A 28 -3.87 -18.34 4.22
CA LEU A 28 -5.31 -18.58 4.33
C LEU A 28 -6.00 -18.83 2.98
N ASN A 29 -5.26 -18.93 1.87
CA ASN A 29 -5.78 -19.06 0.49
C ASN A 29 -6.77 -17.95 0.09
N ARG A 30 -6.62 -16.75 0.66
CA ARG A 30 -7.45 -15.58 0.34
C ARG A 30 -6.81 -14.64 -0.65
N LEU A 31 -5.48 -14.69 -0.74
CA LEU A 31 -4.67 -13.99 -1.72
C LEU A 31 -3.73 -14.98 -2.41
N ASP A 32 -3.33 -14.63 -3.61
CA ASP A 32 -2.27 -15.27 -4.37
C ASP A 32 -1.30 -14.18 -4.86
N LEU A 33 0.01 -14.44 -4.72
CA LEU A 33 1.06 -13.46 -4.97
C LEU A 33 1.23 -13.12 -6.45
N ASP A 34 0.84 -14.03 -7.35
CA ASP A 34 1.11 -13.97 -8.79
C ASP A 34 -0.15 -13.68 -9.62
N THR A 35 -1.31 -13.65 -8.96
CA THR A 35 -2.58 -13.23 -9.53
C THR A 35 -2.60 -11.72 -9.79
N ASP A 36 -3.17 -11.32 -10.93
CA ASP A 36 -3.42 -9.90 -11.26
C ASP A 36 -4.25 -9.25 -10.15
N ILE A 37 -3.75 -8.16 -9.56
CA ILE A 37 -4.42 -7.45 -8.47
C ILE A 37 -5.82 -6.98 -8.85
N ASN A 38 -6.09 -6.76 -10.15
CA ASN A 38 -7.41 -6.38 -10.65
C ASN A 38 -8.49 -7.44 -10.36
N GLN A 39 -8.12 -8.69 -10.07
CA GLN A 39 -9.08 -9.71 -9.63
C GLN A 39 -9.65 -9.43 -8.23
N TYR A 40 -8.92 -8.66 -7.41
CA TYR A 40 -9.36 -8.22 -6.09
C TYR A 40 -10.07 -6.85 -6.15
N LEU A 41 -9.79 -6.04 -7.18
CA LEU A 41 -10.43 -4.74 -7.43
C LEU A 41 -11.80 -4.95 -8.12
N SER A 42 -12.87 -5.00 -7.34
CA SER A 42 -14.20 -5.42 -7.83
C SER A 42 -14.96 -4.38 -8.67
N SER A 43 -14.51 -3.12 -8.73
CA SER A 43 -15.20 -2.06 -9.47
C SER A 43 -14.58 -1.84 -10.86
N PRO A 44 -15.38 -1.87 -11.96
CA PRO A 44 -14.88 -1.65 -13.32
C PRO A 44 -14.16 -0.31 -13.52
N ASN A 45 -14.50 0.71 -12.73
CA ASN A 45 -13.89 2.05 -12.79
C ASN A 45 -12.61 2.15 -11.95
N GLN A 46 -12.17 1.04 -11.34
CA GLN A 46 -11.04 0.96 -10.41
C GLN A 46 -10.01 -0.08 -10.88
N ARG A 47 -9.88 -0.26 -12.19
CA ARG A 47 -8.83 -1.11 -12.76
C ARG A 47 -7.52 -0.36 -12.84
N ILE A 48 -6.44 -1.06 -12.54
CA ILE A 48 -5.07 -0.54 -12.62
C ILE A 48 -4.36 -1.28 -13.75
N SER A 49 -3.85 -0.52 -14.71
CA SER A 49 -3.06 -1.06 -15.81
C SER A 49 -1.95 -0.10 -16.17
N HIS A 50 -0.76 -0.63 -16.44
CA HIS A 50 0.34 0.18 -16.93
C HIS A 50 -0.02 0.81 -18.29
N PRO A 51 0.10 2.15 -18.48
CA PRO A 51 -0.37 2.82 -19.69
C PRO A 51 0.36 2.36 -20.96
N GLN A 52 1.67 2.09 -20.88
CA GLN A 52 2.47 1.58 -22.01
C GLN A 52 2.50 0.04 -22.13
N TYR A 53 2.08 -0.70 -21.10
CA TYR A 53 2.15 -2.16 -21.05
C TYR A 53 0.83 -2.75 -20.49
N PRO A 54 -0.33 -2.42 -21.08
CA PRO A 54 -1.65 -2.72 -20.50
C PRO A 54 -1.97 -4.22 -20.41
N SER A 55 -1.25 -5.07 -21.16
CA SER A 55 -1.38 -6.52 -21.11
C SER A 55 -0.57 -7.19 -20.00
N HIS A 56 0.32 -6.45 -19.33
CA HIS A 56 1.14 -6.98 -18.24
C HIS A 56 0.38 -6.83 -16.93
N ALA A 57 0.09 -7.95 -16.29
CA ALA A 57 -0.53 -7.97 -14.98
C ALA A 57 0.40 -7.32 -13.94
N ILE A 58 -0.22 -6.58 -13.02
CA ILE A 58 0.44 -6.12 -11.79
C ILE A 58 0.05 -7.12 -10.70
N THR A 59 1.02 -7.65 -9.97
CA THR A 59 0.79 -8.70 -8.96
C THR A 59 1.20 -8.24 -7.56
N LEU A 60 0.68 -8.89 -6.51
CA LEU A 60 1.10 -8.61 -5.13
C LEU A 60 2.60 -8.84 -4.92
N ARG A 61 3.19 -9.85 -5.60
CA ARG A 61 4.64 -10.06 -5.58
C ARG A 61 5.38 -8.81 -6.05
N GLN A 62 4.97 -8.26 -7.19
CA GLN A 62 5.60 -7.08 -7.77
C GLN A 62 5.41 -5.84 -6.90
N LEU A 63 4.24 -5.67 -6.28
CA LEU A 63 4.00 -4.57 -5.34
C LEU A 63 4.90 -4.68 -4.11
N LEU A 64 4.98 -5.86 -3.48
CA LEU A 64 5.82 -6.07 -2.29
C LEU A 64 7.33 -6.01 -2.60
N SER A 65 7.74 -6.30 -3.84
CA SER A 65 9.13 -6.20 -4.28
C SER A 65 9.48 -4.89 -5.00
N HIS A 66 8.57 -3.91 -4.96
CA HIS A 66 8.77 -2.60 -5.60
C HIS A 66 9.11 -2.68 -7.09
N SER A 67 8.49 -3.60 -7.81
CA SER A 67 8.78 -3.89 -9.21
C SER A 67 7.56 -3.80 -10.12
N ALA A 68 6.50 -3.10 -9.72
CA ALA A 68 5.31 -2.91 -10.57
C ALA A 68 5.49 -1.79 -11.62
N SER A 69 6.70 -1.21 -11.71
CA SER A 69 7.01 -0.06 -12.56
C SER A 69 6.23 1.21 -12.22
N ILE A 70 5.76 1.36 -10.98
CA ILE A 70 5.19 2.61 -10.49
C ILE A 70 6.35 3.56 -10.16
N GLY A 71 6.39 4.69 -10.85
CA GLY A 71 7.43 5.70 -10.70
C GLY A 71 7.29 6.50 -9.41
N ILE A 72 8.34 7.22 -9.06
CA ILE A 72 8.31 8.24 -8.00
C ILE A 72 8.10 9.59 -8.69
N ASN A 73 7.04 10.29 -8.31
CA ASN A 73 6.80 11.67 -8.68
C ASN A 73 6.75 12.50 -7.41
N GLU A 74 7.83 13.22 -7.12
CA GLU A 74 8.01 13.99 -5.89
C GLU A 74 6.89 15.01 -5.66
N GLU A 75 6.36 15.65 -6.71
CA GLU A 75 5.26 16.63 -6.58
C GLU A 75 3.98 15.99 -6.02
N THR A 76 3.69 14.74 -6.43
CA THR A 76 2.49 13.99 -6.03
C THR A 76 2.75 12.95 -4.93
N ASP A 77 3.99 12.60 -4.65
CA ASP A 77 4.36 11.76 -3.49
C ASP A 77 4.34 12.63 -2.23
N LEU A 78 4.71 13.93 -2.36
CA LEU A 78 4.56 14.92 -1.30
C LEU A 78 3.10 15.18 -0.92
N THR A 79 2.12 14.99 -1.79
CA THR A 79 0.70 15.16 -1.41
C THR A 79 0.19 14.04 -0.49
N PHE A 80 0.84 12.87 -0.48
CA PHE A 80 0.63 11.84 0.56
C PHE A 80 1.40 12.12 1.85
N MET A 81 2.36 13.04 1.81
CA MET A 81 3.18 13.46 2.96
C MET A 81 2.82 14.86 3.49
N GLN A 82 1.90 15.58 2.85
CA GLN A 82 1.51 16.92 3.29
C GLN A 82 0.71 16.82 4.60
N GLN A 83 1.44 17.00 5.70
CA GLN A 83 0.91 17.49 6.96
C GLN A 83 0.38 18.91 6.70
N ASP A 84 -0.92 19.06 6.52
CA ASP A 84 -1.55 20.35 6.71
C ASP A 84 -2.06 20.44 8.15
N ASP A 85 -1.63 21.47 8.87
CA ASP A 85 -1.84 21.67 10.31
C ASP A 85 -3.32 21.85 10.72
N ASN A 86 -4.27 21.78 9.77
CA ASN A 86 -5.69 21.84 10.05
C ASN A 86 -6.48 20.88 9.13
N ALA A 87 -7.13 19.91 9.77
CA ALA A 87 -8.02 18.90 9.19
C ALA A 87 -7.34 17.94 8.20
N PHE A 88 -6.87 16.83 8.74
CA PHE A 88 -6.51 15.61 8.01
C PHE A 88 -7.49 15.38 6.86
N ILE A 89 -7.03 15.51 5.62
CA ILE A 89 -7.82 15.06 4.48
C ILE A 89 -7.86 13.54 4.59
N GLN A 90 -8.91 13.01 5.20
CA GLN A 90 -9.22 11.58 5.21
C GLN A 90 -9.69 11.17 3.81
N ILE A 91 -8.79 11.21 2.82
CA ILE A 91 -9.00 10.45 1.60
C ILE A 91 -8.96 8.97 1.94
N SER A 92 -9.71 8.14 1.23
CA SER A 92 -9.57 6.69 1.39
C SER A 92 -8.25 6.22 0.77
N LEU A 93 -7.74 5.06 1.20
CA LEU A 93 -6.55 4.44 0.59
C LEU A 93 -6.79 4.16 -0.91
N ALA A 94 -8.03 3.83 -1.28
CA ALA A 94 -8.44 3.68 -2.66
C ALA A 94 -8.29 5.00 -3.43
N ASP A 95 -8.88 6.09 -2.95
CA ASP A 95 -8.83 7.40 -3.61
C ASP A 95 -7.38 7.89 -3.76
N ALA A 96 -6.56 7.69 -2.72
CA ALA A 96 -5.13 7.98 -2.76
C ALA A 96 -4.45 7.27 -3.93
N CYS A 97 -4.58 5.94 -4.01
CA CYS A 97 -3.95 5.14 -5.05
C CYS A 97 -4.47 5.50 -6.45
N PHE A 98 -5.79 5.58 -6.63
CA PHE A 98 -6.37 5.85 -7.93
C PHE A 98 -6.06 7.27 -8.42
N THR A 99 -6.06 8.27 -7.53
CA THR A 99 -5.65 9.64 -7.89
C THR A 99 -4.21 9.65 -8.38
N TYR A 100 -3.29 8.98 -7.69
CA TYR A 100 -1.90 8.92 -8.16
C TYR A 100 -1.77 8.27 -9.54
N LEU A 101 -2.45 7.15 -9.76
CA LEU A 101 -2.25 6.32 -10.95
C LEU A 101 -2.99 6.83 -12.19
N SER A 102 -4.09 7.57 -11.98
CA SER A 102 -4.92 8.11 -13.07
C SER A 102 -4.43 9.45 -13.62
N HIS A 103 -3.70 10.24 -12.83
CA HIS A 103 -3.38 11.61 -13.19
C HIS A 103 -2.23 11.74 -14.21
N HIS A 104 -1.25 10.83 -14.22
CA HIS A 104 -0.07 11.01 -15.07
C HIS A 104 0.57 9.70 -15.54
N THR A 105 0.78 9.58 -16.85
CA THR A 105 1.65 8.52 -17.42
C THR A 105 3.09 8.63 -16.93
N SER A 106 3.53 9.80 -16.46
CA SER A 106 4.85 10.00 -15.84
C SER A 106 4.98 9.37 -14.46
N ASN A 107 3.87 8.95 -13.83
CA ASN A 107 3.89 8.18 -12.58
C ASN A 107 4.18 6.69 -12.82
N TRP A 108 4.52 6.32 -14.05
CA TRP A 108 4.91 4.98 -14.46
C TRP A 108 6.30 5.03 -15.10
N LEU A 109 7.16 4.09 -14.74
CA LEU A 109 8.43 3.89 -15.44
C LEU A 109 8.14 3.33 -16.84
N PRO A 110 8.92 3.70 -17.88
CA PRO A 110 8.74 3.18 -19.23
C PRO A 110 9.30 1.75 -19.38
N LYS A 111 9.01 0.86 -18.43
CA LYS A 111 9.48 -0.52 -18.34
C LYS A 111 8.32 -1.46 -17.98
N PRO A 112 8.24 -2.68 -18.53
CA PRO A 112 7.17 -3.62 -18.17
C PRO A 112 7.22 -3.96 -16.66
N PRO A 113 6.06 -4.12 -15.99
CA PRO A 113 6.00 -4.64 -14.62
C PRO A 113 6.81 -5.93 -14.46
N GLY A 114 7.54 -6.04 -13.36
CA GLY A 114 8.40 -7.17 -12.99
C GLY A 114 9.84 -7.12 -13.54
N THR A 115 10.18 -6.11 -14.35
CA THR A 115 11.50 -6.06 -15.02
C THR A 115 12.55 -5.19 -14.34
N VAL A 116 12.11 -4.26 -13.49
CA VAL A 116 12.96 -3.32 -12.73
C VAL A 116 12.41 -3.14 -11.34
N THR A 117 13.28 -2.83 -10.38
CA THR A 117 12.88 -2.46 -9.02
C THR A 117 13.16 -0.99 -8.77
N LEU A 118 12.14 -0.25 -8.34
CA LEU A 118 12.22 1.13 -7.88
C LEU A 118 11.32 1.28 -6.66
N TYR A 119 11.90 1.72 -5.55
CA TYR A 119 11.15 1.95 -4.32
C TYR A 119 9.94 2.87 -4.55
N SER A 120 8.75 2.40 -4.16
CA SER A 120 7.49 3.12 -4.38
C SER A 120 6.57 2.94 -3.19
N ASN A 121 6.15 4.06 -2.59
CA ASN A 121 5.14 4.03 -1.54
C ASN A 121 3.80 3.52 -2.10
N VAL A 122 3.45 3.93 -3.32
CA VAL A 122 2.19 3.56 -3.97
C VAL A 122 2.10 2.06 -4.21
N ASP A 123 3.22 1.39 -4.51
CA ASP A 123 3.23 -0.08 -4.59
C ASP A 123 2.71 -0.71 -3.29
N THR A 124 3.24 -0.26 -2.14
CA THR A 124 2.83 -0.79 -0.84
C THR A 124 1.44 -0.33 -0.41
N SER A 125 1.02 0.88 -0.78
CA SER A 125 -0.36 1.36 -0.56
C SER A 125 -1.37 0.48 -1.29
N LEU A 126 -1.07 0.09 -2.54
CA LEU A 126 -1.91 -0.82 -3.30
C LEU A 126 -2.02 -2.21 -2.65
N ALA A 127 -0.91 -2.73 -2.10
CA ALA A 127 -0.97 -3.98 -1.34
C ALA A 127 -1.85 -3.84 -0.08
N GLY A 128 -1.77 -2.70 0.62
CA GLY A 128 -2.69 -2.33 1.70
C GLY A 128 -4.15 -2.32 1.25
N LEU A 129 -4.45 -1.70 0.11
CA LEU A 129 -5.81 -1.64 -0.44
C LEU A 129 -6.35 -3.04 -0.77
N VAL A 130 -5.52 -3.93 -1.32
CA VAL A 130 -5.92 -5.31 -1.59
C VAL A 130 -6.27 -6.05 -0.29
N ILE A 131 -5.52 -5.83 0.79
CA ILE A 131 -5.88 -6.34 2.12
C ILE A 131 -7.27 -5.83 2.52
N GLU A 132 -7.54 -4.53 2.38
CA GLU A 132 -8.84 -3.96 2.77
C GLU A 132 -10.00 -4.59 2.00
N LEU A 133 -9.86 -4.68 0.68
CA LEU A 133 -10.91 -5.20 -0.20
C LEU A 133 -11.20 -6.68 0.06
N VAL A 134 -10.15 -7.48 0.22
CA VAL A 134 -10.30 -8.92 0.44
C VAL A 134 -10.80 -9.19 1.85
N THR A 135 -10.34 -8.47 2.87
CA THR A 135 -10.78 -8.69 4.26
C THR A 135 -12.12 -8.02 4.58
N ARG A 136 -12.53 -7.01 3.79
CA ARG A 136 -13.62 -6.08 4.12
C ARG A 136 -13.40 -5.36 5.44
N MET A 137 -12.14 -5.12 5.79
CA MET A 137 -11.75 -4.39 6.98
C MET A 137 -10.73 -3.31 6.61
N PRO A 138 -10.73 -2.14 7.27
CA PRO A 138 -9.62 -1.22 7.20
C PRO A 138 -8.30 -1.92 7.49
N TYR A 139 -7.25 -1.60 6.74
CA TYR A 139 -5.94 -2.26 6.83
C TYR A 139 -5.38 -2.19 8.25
N GLU A 140 -5.57 -1.05 8.92
CA GLU A 140 -5.10 -0.81 10.27
C GLU A 140 -5.77 -1.73 11.28
N LEU A 141 -7.07 -2.01 11.07
CA LEU A 141 -7.79 -2.97 11.90
C LEU A 141 -7.30 -4.38 11.64
N TYR A 142 -7.00 -4.75 10.40
CA TYR A 142 -6.40 -6.04 10.10
C TYR A 142 -5.07 -6.23 10.83
N VAL A 143 -4.14 -5.26 10.71
CA VAL A 143 -2.84 -5.32 11.40
C VAL A 143 -3.00 -5.36 12.91
N LYS A 144 -3.90 -4.54 13.47
CA LYS A 144 -4.15 -4.53 14.91
C LYS A 144 -4.63 -5.89 15.41
N GLU A 145 -5.64 -6.46 14.76
CA GLU A 145 -6.29 -7.70 15.22
C GLU A 145 -5.44 -8.96 14.94
N ASN A 146 -4.71 -8.99 13.83
CA ASN A 146 -4.04 -10.22 13.35
C ASN A 146 -2.53 -10.22 13.51
N ILE A 147 -1.91 -9.08 13.87
CA ILE A 147 -0.46 -8.99 14.06
C ILE A 147 -0.12 -8.38 15.42
N LEU A 148 -0.60 -7.17 15.73
CA LEU A 148 -0.18 -6.46 16.94
C LEU A 148 -0.74 -7.09 18.22
N LYS A 149 -2.04 -7.40 18.25
CA LYS A 149 -2.67 -8.04 19.42
C LYS A 149 -2.08 -9.43 19.72
N PRO A 150 -1.93 -10.36 18.75
CA PRO A 150 -1.32 -11.66 19.03
C PRO A 150 0.14 -11.61 19.50
N LEU A 151 0.85 -10.52 19.21
CA LEU A 151 2.24 -10.29 19.61
C LEU A 151 2.39 -9.39 20.86
N ASP A 152 1.27 -9.07 21.54
CA ASP A 152 1.24 -8.17 22.70
C ASP A 152 1.88 -6.79 22.46
N MET A 153 1.82 -6.28 21.23
CA MET A 153 2.38 -4.98 20.84
C MET A 153 1.44 -3.81 21.19
N GLY A 154 1.03 -3.72 22.46
CA GLY A 154 -0.03 -2.81 22.92
C GLY A 154 0.25 -1.30 22.81
N THR A 155 1.49 -0.90 22.55
CA THR A 155 1.87 0.52 22.32
C THR A 155 1.92 0.90 20.84
N ALA A 156 1.94 -0.08 19.93
CA ALA A 156 1.94 0.15 18.50
C ALA A 156 0.53 0.55 18.04
N LYS A 157 0.42 1.69 17.38
CA LYS A 157 -0.84 2.23 16.85
C LYS A 157 -0.56 3.07 15.61
N ARG A 158 -1.54 3.20 14.73
CA ARG A 158 -1.52 4.25 13.72
C ARG A 158 -1.70 5.59 14.43
N ASP A 159 -0.73 6.48 14.27
CA ASP A 159 -0.96 7.89 14.51
C ASP A 159 -1.67 8.45 13.28
N GLY A 160 -2.66 9.32 13.41
CA GLY A 160 -3.54 9.77 12.31
C GLY A 160 -2.86 10.52 11.15
N ILE A 161 -1.54 10.38 11.01
CA ILE A 161 -0.62 11.29 10.33
C ILE A 161 -0.10 10.74 9.00
N SER A 162 -0.34 9.48 8.62
CA SER A 162 0.24 8.96 7.38
C SER A 162 -0.42 7.66 6.90
N PHE A 163 -0.40 7.43 5.58
CA PHE A 163 -0.68 6.12 4.96
C PHE A 163 0.45 5.10 5.17
N PHE A 164 1.42 5.41 6.04
CA PHE A 164 2.53 4.57 6.52
C PHE A 164 2.92 4.91 7.96
#